data_AF-A0A2I1FUR7-F1
#
_entry.id   AF-A0A2I1FUR7-F1
#
_cell.length_a   1.000
_cell.length_b   1.000
_cell.length_c   1.000
_cell.angle_alpha   90.00
_cell.angle_beta   90.00
_cell.angle_gamma   90.00
#
_symmetry.space_group_name_H-M   'P 1'
#
loop_
_entity.id
_entity.type
_entity.pdbx_description
1 polymer ?
#
loop_
_entity_poly.entity_id
_entity_poly.type
_entity_poly.pdbx_seq_one_letter_code
_entity_poly.pdbx_strand_id
1 'polypeptide(L)'
;MPKCAEKLISRLEDLKKVYNTKNIYFATDYPLKDSLRQSFSFHDIKQEYHGKAIDILRDNINFFSWFNFTPTDQFGNNMNIKEFALSGIPGILDKIVCTRAKIFLIAPPECRKKTSSYTSMINSERFDLMKANVEGIENISLEW
;
A
#
# COMPACT_ATOMS: atom_id res chain seq x y z
N MET A 1 2.94 -13.77 -8.99
CA MET A 1 2.05 -12.65 -8.63
C MET A 1 0.63 -13.12 -8.29
N PRO A 2 -0.14 -13.86 -9.10
CA PRO A 2 -1.50 -14.30 -8.72
C PRO A 2 -1.57 -15.11 -7.41
N LYS A 3 -0.69 -16.11 -7.25
CA LYS A 3 -0.54 -16.86 -5.98
C LYS A 3 -0.19 -15.97 -4.78
N CYS A 4 0.52 -14.86 -5.01
CA CYS A 4 0.83 -13.89 -3.95
C CYS A 4 -0.43 -13.13 -3.51
N ALA A 5 -1.31 -12.80 -4.45
CA ALA A 5 -2.60 -12.16 -4.16
C ALA A 5 -3.51 -13.11 -3.37
N GLU A 6 -3.61 -14.38 -3.77
CA GLU A 6 -4.38 -15.41 -3.04
C GLU A 6 -3.87 -15.58 -1.60
N LYS A 7 -2.55 -15.70 -1.42
CA LYS A 7 -1.94 -15.75 -0.07
C LYS A 7 -2.22 -14.49 0.75
N LEU A 8 -2.12 -13.31 0.14
CA LEU A 8 -2.43 -12.05 0.81
C LEU A 8 -3.89 -12.02 1.28
N ILE A 9 -4.84 -12.46 0.44
CA ILE A 9 -6.26 -12.55 0.82
C ILE A 9 -6.44 -13.45 2.04
N SER A 10 -5.87 -14.66 2.01
CA SER A 10 -5.93 -15.58 3.15
C SER A 10 -5.35 -14.97 4.42
N ARG A 11 -4.20 -14.29 4.32
CA ARG A 11 -3.60 -13.61 5.48
C ARG A 11 -4.49 -12.50 6.02
N LEU A 12 -5.10 -11.71 5.14
CA LEU A 12 -6.01 -10.62 5.54
C LEU A 12 -7.26 -11.17 6.24
N GLU A 13 -7.79 -12.32 5.82
CA GLU A 13 -8.90 -12.98 6.51
C GLU A 13 -8.55 -13.42 7.93
N ASP A 14 -7.34 -13.94 8.14
CA ASP A 14 -6.87 -14.31 9.48
C ASP A 14 -6.69 -13.08 10.37
N LEU A 15 -6.11 -12.01 9.83
CA LEU A 15 -5.94 -10.75 10.58
C LEU A 15 -7.27 -10.08 10.90
N LYS A 16 -8.27 -10.17 10.01
CA LYS A 16 -9.63 -9.71 10.29
C LYS A 16 -10.23 -10.40 11.51
N LYS A 17 -10.03 -11.72 11.64
CA LYS A 17 -10.53 -12.50 12.79
C LYS A 17 -9.82 -12.10 14.10
N VAL A 18 -8.52 -11.89 14.07
CA VAL A 18 -7.71 -11.59 15.26
C VAL A 18 -7.87 -10.14 15.73
N TYR A 19 -7.85 -9.19 14.80
CA TYR A 19 -7.74 -7.76 15.12
C TYR A 19 -9.00 -6.94 14.81
N ASN A 20 -10.06 -7.58 14.29
CA ASN A 20 -11.29 -6.92 13.84
C ASN A 20 -11.02 -5.77 12.85
N THR A 21 -10.04 -5.96 11.95
CA THR A 21 -9.63 -4.94 10.98
C THR A 21 -10.71 -4.74 9.92
N LYS A 22 -11.32 -3.55 9.87
CA LYS A 22 -12.38 -3.22 8.89
C LYS A 22 -11.85 -2.57 7.62
N ASN A 23 -10.76 -1.82 7.73
CA ASN A 23 -10.20 -1.00 6.66
C ASN A 23 -8.84 -1.53 6.25
N ILE A 24 -8.62 -1.65 4.94
CA ILE A 24 -7.35 -2.05 4.35
C ILE A 24 -6.85 -0.89 3.50
N TYR A 25 -5.61 -0.48 3.71
CA TYR A 25 -4.92 0.47 2.82
C TYR A 25 -3.87 -0.27 2.01
N PHE A 26 -3.89 -0.12 0.69
CA PHE A 26 -3.04 -0.84 -0.25
C PHE A 26 -2.08 0.12 -0.94
N ALA A 27 -0.90 0.30 -0.35
CA ALA A 27 0.19 1.04 -0.97
C ALA A 27 0.86 0.17 -2.04
N THR A 28 0.74 0.58 -3.30
CA THR A 28 1.37 -0.10 -4.43
C THR A 28 1.79 0.93 -5.45
N ASP A 29 2.83 0.57 -6.17
CA ASP A 29 3.39 1.29 -7.30
C ASP A 29 2.82 0.79 -8.64
N TYR A 30 1.96 -0.23 -8.60
CA TYR A 30 1.16 -0.70 -9.74
C TYR A 30 0.04 0.30 -10.10
N PRO A 31 -0.20 0.58 -11.40
CA PRO A 31 -1.26 1.49 -11.84
C PRO A 31 -2.66 0.95 -11.51
N LEU A 32 -3.23 1.44 -10.41
CA LEU A 32 -4.59 1.07 -10.00
C LEU A 32 -5.69 1.71 -10.88
N LYS A 33 -5.39 2.73 -11.69
CA LYS A 33 -6.37 3.27 -12.64
C LYS A 33 -5.68 3.93 -13.84
N ASP A 34 -6.30 3.81 -15.01
CA ASP A 34 -5.97 4.56 -16.23
C ASP A 34 -4.50 4.49 -16.68
N SER A 35 -3.79 3.39 -16.38
CA SER A 35 -2.38 3.19 -16.72
C SER A 35 -1.43 4.30 -16.23
N LEU A 36 -1.86 5.09 -15.23
CA LEU A 36 -1.06 6.16 -14.66
C LEU A 36 0.12 5.53 -13.90
N ARG A 37 1.32 5.65 -14.48
CA ARG A 37 2.56 5.14 -13.87
C ARG A 37 2.76 5.80 -12.51
N GLN A 38 2.87 4.99 -11.47
CA GLN A 38 2.98 5.48 -10.08
C GLN A 38 4.43 5.54 -9.58
N SER A 39 5.40 5.12 -10.39
CA SER A 39 6.82 5.32 -10.13
C SER A 39 7.61 5.35 -11.44
N PHE A 40 8.72 6.11 -11.45
CA PHE A 40 9.62 6.21 -12.61
C PHE A 40 10.42 4.93 -12.88
N SER A 41 10.60 4.05 -11.88
CA SER A 41 11.33 2.78 -12.01
C SER A 41 10.49 1.64 -12.61
N PHE A 42 9.31 1.95 -13.12
CA PHE A 42 8.34 1.00 -13.66
C PHE A 42 8.59 0.68 -15.13
N HIS A 43 9.56 -0.19 -15.39
CA HIS A 43 9.89 -0.61 -16.75
C HIS A 43 9.38 -2.03 -17.12
N ASP A 44 9.06 -2.90 -16.15
CA ASP A 44 8.75 -4.32 -16.39
C ASP A 44 7.36 -4.78 -15.88
N ILE A 45 6.30 -3.98 -16.02
CA ILE A 45 4.95 -4.49 -15.71
C ILE A 45 4.49 -5.42 -16.84
N LYS A 46 4.38 -6.72 -16.54
CA LYS A 46 3.66 -7.67 -17.38
C LYS A 46 2.19 -7.76 -16.95
N GLN A 47 1.30 -7.19 -17.77
CA GLN A 47 -0.15 -7.19 -17.51
C GLN A 47 -0.69 -8.59 -17.20
N GLU A 48 -0.18 -9.61 -17.89
CA GLU A 48 -0.54 -11.02 -17.70
C GLU A 48 -0.42 -11.51 -16.25
N TYR A 49 0.58 -11.04 -15.51
CA TYR A 49 0.87 -11.52 -14.15
C TYR A 49 0.56 -10.48 -13.07
N HIS A 50 0.86 -9.22 -13.30
CA HIS A 50 0.62 -8.15 -12.33
C HIS A 50 -0.84 -7.69 -12.36
N GLY A 51 -1.43 -7.53 -13.55
CA GLY A 51 -2.85 -7.17 -13.69
C GLY A 51 -3.76 -8.23 -13.08
N LYS A 52 -3.54 -9.50 -13.43
CA LYS A 52 -4.31 -10.61 -12.84
C LYS A 52 -4.23 -10.67 -11.31
N ALA A 53 -3.08 -10.35 -10.72
CA ALA A 53 -2.95 -10.30 -9.27
C ALA A 53 -3.79 -9.16 -8.65
N ILE A 54 -3.82 -8.00 -9.29
CA ILE A 54 -4.61 -6.84 -8.85
C ILE A 54 -6.10 -7.09 -9.03
N ASP A 55 -6.51 -7.76 -10.11
CA ASP A 55 -7.90 -8.18 -10.34
C ASP A 55 -8.36 -9.14 -9.23
N ILE A 56 -7.55 -10.16 -8.91
CA ILE A 56 -7.82 -11.08 -7.78
C ILE A 56 -8.01 -10.28 -6.47
N LEU A 57 -7.17 -9.28 -6.21
CA LEU A 57 -7.34 -8.45 -5.01
C LEU A 57 -8.65 -7.65 -5.06
N ARG A 58 -8.95 -6.97 -6.16
CA ARG A 58 -10.18 -6.17 -6.29
C ARG A 58 -11.45 -6.98 -6.13
N ASP A 59 -11.46 -8.20 -6.66
CA ASP A 59 -12.64 -9.06 -6.64
C ASP A 59 -12.92 -9.63 -5.24
N ASN A 60 -11.91 -9.66 -4.36
CA ASN A 60 -11.99 -10.34 -3.07
C ASN A 60 -11.83 -9.41 -1.86
N ILE A 61 -11.22 -8.24 -2.00
CA ILE A 61 -10.99 -7.30 -0.90
C ILE A 61 -11.34 -5.86 -1.29
N ASN A 62 -12.10 -5.20 -0.40
CA ASN A 62 -12.26 -3.76 -0.44
C ASN A 62 -11.03 -3.11 0.22
N PHE A 63 -10.31 -2.29 -0.55
CA PHE A 63 -9.17 -1.53 -0.06
C PHE A 63 -9.25 -0.07 -0.47
N PHE A 64 -8.62 0.76 0.35
CA PHE A 64 -8.30 2.14 0.05
C PHE A 64 -6.88 2.24 -0.51
N SER A 65 -6.61 3.23 -1.33
CA SER A 65 -5.28 3.80 -1.54
C SER A 65 -5.41 5.31 -1.74
N TRP A 66 -4.30 6.00 -1.94
CA TRP A 66 -4.28 7.39 -2.36
C TRP A 66 -5.22 7.67 -3.56
N PHE A 67 -5.52 6.67 -4.43
CA PHE A 67 -6.47 6.85 -5.54
C PHE A 67 -7.91 7.12 -5.09
N ASN A 68 -8.29 6.71 -3.88
CA ASN A 68 -9.62 6.99 -3.33
C ASN A 68 -9.75 8.45 -2.86
N PHE A 69 -8.66 9.21 -2.84
CA PHE A 69 -8.66 10.60 -2.43
C PHE A 69 -8.93 11.53 -3.61
N THR A 70 -9.76 12.55 -3.41
CA THR A 70 -9.90 13.66 -4.37
C THR A 70 -8.89 14.73 -4.00
N PRO A 71 -7.78 14.87 -4.75
CA PRO A 71 -6.74 15.81 -4.39
C PRO A 71 -7.24 17.25 -4.53
N THR A 72 -6.94 18.06 -3.52
CA THR A 72 -7.22 19.50 -3.53
C THR A 72 -5.92 20.26 -3.31
N ASP A 73 -5.83 21.46 -3.87
CA ASP A 73 -4.75 22.39 -3.55
C ASP A 73 -4.94 22.99 -2.14
N GLN A 74 -3.97 23.81 -1.72
CA GLN A 74 -4.00 24.49 -0.42
C GLN A 74 -5.18 25.46 -0.22
N PHE A 75 -5.93 25.78 -1.28
CA PHE A 75 -7.10 26.64 -1.26
C PHE A 75 -8.42 25.85 -1.38
N GLY A 76 -8.35 24.52 -1.46
CA GLY A 76 -9.50 23.64 -1.59
C GLY A 76 -9.99 23.44 -3.03
N ASN A 77 -9.25 23.91 -4.04
CA ASN A 77 -9.61 23.67 -5.44
C ASN A 77 -9.22 22.25 -5.86
N ASN A 78 -10.06 21.59 -6.67
CA ASN A 78 -9.74 20.27 -7.20
C ASN A 78 -8.47 20.30 -8.04
N MET A 79 -7.52 19.44 -7.69
CA MET A 79 -6.27 19.26 -8.43
C MET A 79 -6.45 18.26 -9.57
N ASN A 80 -5.68 18.44 -10.64
CA ASN A 80 -5.63 17.45 -11.71
C ASN A 80 -5.04 16.13 -11.18
N ILE A 81 -5.81 15.03 -11.30
CA ILE A 81 -5.39 13.72 -10.78
C ILE A 81 -4.08 13.20 -11.40
N LYS A 82 -3.78 13.54 -12.66
CA LYS A 82 -2.53 13.13 -13.32
C LYS A 82 -1.34 13.88 -12.75
N GLU A 83 -1.48 15.18 -12.53
CA GLU A 83 -0.46 16.01 -11.90
C GLU A 83 -0.19 15.53 -10.48
N PHE A 84 -1.26 15.31 -9.71
CA PHE A 84 -1.18 14.75 -8.37
C PHE A 84 -0.46 13.40 -8.36
N ALA A 85 -0.84 12.48 -9.25
CA ALA A 85 -0.21 11.16 -9.36
C ALA A 85 1.31 11.23 -9.63
N LEU A 86 1.78 12.26 -10.36
CA LEU A 86 3.18 12.45 -10.73
C LEU A 86 3.99 13.31 -9.74
N SER A 87 3.32 14.00 -8.81
CA SER A 87 3.92 14.98 -7.88
C SER A 87 4.78 14.39 -6.75
N GLY A 88 4.79 13.07 -6.58
CA GLY A 88 5.40 12.41 -5.42
C GLY A 88 4.56 12.47 -4.14
N ILE A 89 3.52 13.32 -4.08
CA ILE A 89 2.56 13.40 -2.96
C ILE A 89 1.91 12.04 -2.66
N PRO A 90 1.50 11.21 -3.64
CA PRO A 90 0.97 9.87 -3.37
C PRO A 90 1.91 9.01 -2.52
N GLY A 91 3.22 9.04 -2.81
CA GLY A 91 4.20 8.29 -2.04
C GLY A 91 4.39 8.82 -0.62
N ILE A 92 4.13 10.12 -0.38
CA ILE A 92 4.11 10.70 0.97
C ILE A 92 2.87 10.22 1.72
N LEU A 93 1.69 10.25 1.08
CA LEU A 93 0.44 9.75 1.67
C LEU A 93 0.53 8.26 2.03
N ASP A 94 1.04 7.44 1.12
CA ASP A 94 1.25 6.01 1.38
C ASP A 94 2.16 5.81 2.60
N LYS A 95 3.26 6.57 2.73
CA LYS A 95 4.16 6.49 3.89
C LYS A 95 3.45 6.86 5.18
N ILE A 96 2.68 7.95 5.20
CA ILE A 96 1.95 8.40 6.39
C ILE A 96 0.96 7.33 6.84
N VAL A 97 0.16 6.80 5.91
CA VAL A 97 -0.86 5.79 6.24
C VAL A 97 -0.21 4.48 6.67
N CYS A 98 0.78 3.97 5.94
CA CYS A 98 1.48 2.74 6.31
C CYS A 98 2.22 2.84 7.65
N THR A 99 2.79 4.00 7.96
CA THR A 99 3.46 4.25 9.23
C THR A 99 2.47 4.26 10.41
N ARG A 100 1.27 4.80 10.22
CA ARG A 100 0.26 4.94 11.28
C ARG A 100 -0.74 3.79 11.35
N ALA A 101 -0.70 2.85 10.41
CA ALA A 101 -1.61 1.70 10.40
C ALA A 101 -1.43 0.84 11.67
N LYS A 102 -2.54 0.27 12.15
CA LYS A 102 -2.50 -0.68 13.27
C LYS A 102 -1.59 -1.86 12.99
N ILE A 103 -1.75 -2.43 11.80
CA ILE A 103 -0.96 -3.53 11.28
C ILE A 103 -0.34 -3.09 9.96
N PHE A 104 0.98 -3.18 9.86
CA PHE A 104 1.69 -2.97 8.61
C PHE A 104 2.18 -4.30 8.03
N LEU A 105 1.71 -4.62 6.84
CA LEU A 105 2.08 -5.83 6.12
C LEU A 105 3.13 -5.51 5.06
N ILE A 106 4.10 -6.41 4.87
CA ILE A 106 5.10 -6.31 3.80
C ILE A 106 5.16 -7.60 2.96
N ALA A 107 5.32 -7.46 1.64
CA ALA A 107 5.26 -8.62 0.76
C ALA A 107 6.39 -9.60 1.08
N PRO A 108 6.15 -10.92 1.06
CA PRO A 108 7.20 -11.89 1.29
C PRO A 108 8.24 -11.83 0.15
N PRO A 109 9.50 -12.24 0.37
CA PRO A 109 10.59 -12.07 -0.59
C PRO A 109 10.34 -12.63 -1.99
N GLU A 110 9.51 -13.67 -2.14
CA GLU A 110 9.12 -14.22 -3.45
C GLU A 110 8.09 -13.37 -4.21
N CYS A 111 7.43 -12.44 -3.52
CA CYS A 111 6.39 -11.57 -4.05
C CYS A 111 6.84 -10.10 -4.18
N ARG A 112 8.08 -9.76 -3.81
CA ARG A 112 8.65 -8.41 -3.94
C ARG A 112 10.09 -8.41 -4.40
N LYS A 113 10.57 -7.23 -4.80
CA LYS A 113 12.00 -6.98 -4.90
C LYS A 113 12.61 -6.95 -3.49
N LYS A 114 13.68 -7.73 -3.27
CA LYS A 114 14.27 -7.99 -1.93
C LYS A 114 14.73 -6.73 -1.18
N THR A 115 15.04 -5.64 -1.87
CA THR A 115 15.53 -4.40 -1.28
C THR A 115 14.63 -3.23 -1.67
N SER A 116 13.84 -2.75 -0.71
CA SER A 116 13.00 -1.56 -0.86
C SER A 116 13.36 -0.56 0.23
N SER A 117 14.07 0.51 -0.15
CA SER A 117 14.34 1.63 0.76
C SER A 117 13.05 2.22 1.33
N TYR A 118 11.98 2.19 0.53
CA TYR A 118 10.65 2.63 0.93
C TYR A 118 10.12 1.86 2.15
N THR A 119 10.16 0.53 2.11
CA THR A 119 9.72 -0.33 3.23
C THR A 119 10.63 -0.16 4.44
N SER A 120 11.95 -0.04 4.24
CA SER A 120 12.89 0.20 5.33
C SER A 120 12.61 1.52 6.07
N MET A 121 12.27 2.59 5.36
CA MET A 121 11.89 3.86 5.97
C MET A 121 10.63 3.74 6.84
N ILE A 122 9.59 3.05 6.35
CA ILE A 122 8.36 2.84 7.13
C ILE A 122 8.65 2.02 8.38
N ASN A 123 9.45 0.95 8.26
CA ASN A 123 9.81 0.12 9.40
C ASN A 123 10.59 0.90 10.47
N SER A 124 11.52 1.77 10.06
CA SER A 124 12.28 2.63 10.99
C SER A 124 11.35 3.56 11.74
N GLU A 125 10.47 4.27 11.04
CA GLU A 125 9.55 5.22 11.67
C GLU A 125 8.55 4.51 12.60
N ARG A 126 8.02 3.35 12.18
CA ARG A 126 7.13 2.53 13.04
C ARG A 126 7.84 2.08 14.31
N PHE A 127 9.11 1.69 14.21
CA PHE A 127 9.90 1.31 15.38
C PHE A 127 10.02 2.48 16.37
N ASP A 128 10.30 3.69 15.89
CA ASP A 128 10.39 4.88 16.73
C ASP A 128 9.04 5.23 17.38
N LEU A 129 7.93 5.14 16.63
CA LEU A 129 6.58 5.36 17.18
C LEU A 129 6.20 4.33 18.24
N MET A 130 6.56 3.07 18.05
CA MET A 130 6.34 2.01 19.05
C MET A 130 7.19 2.26 20.31
N LYS A 131 8.46 2.66 20.14
CA LYS A 131 9.33 3.04 21.27
C LYS A 131 8.79 4.23 22.05
N ALA A 132 8.14 5.17 21.36
CA ALA A 132 7.43 6.30 21.96
C ALA A 132 6.05 5.95 22.54
N ASN A 133 5.63 4.67 22.50
CA ASN A 133 4.33 4.18 22.95
C ASN A 133 3.14 4.92 22.31
N VAL A 134 3.26 5.28 21.03
CA VAL A 134 2.14 5.85 20.27
C VAL A 134 1.04 4.79 20.15
N GLU A 135 -0.17 5.13 20.60
CA GLU A 135 -1.31 4.22 20.58
C GLU A 135 -1.68 3.76 19.17
N GLY A 136 -2.17 2.52 19.09
CA GLY A 136 -2.75 1.98 17.86
C GLY A 136 -1.73 1.48 16.84
N ILE A 137 -0.46 1.27 17.21
CA ILE A 137 0.58 0.65 16.36
C ILE A 137 1.04 -0.65 17.03
N GLU A 138 0.79 -1.81 16.41
CA GLU A 138 1.00 -3.12 17.06
C GLU A 138 2.13 -3.96 16.44
N ASN A 139 2.75 -3.51 15.35
CA ASN A 139 3.87 -4.23 14.72
C ASN A 139 4.82 -3.32 13.94
N ILE A 140 6.09 -3.72 13.81
CA ILE A 140 7.04 -3.05 12.93
C ILE A 140 6.70 -3.38 11.47
N SER A 141 6.70 -4.67 11.12
CA SER A 141 6.21 -5.20 9.85
C SER A 141 5.94 -6.70 9.96
N LEU A 142 4.88 -7.20 9.32
CA LEU A 142 4.61 -8.63 9.22
C LEU A 142 4.63 -9.04 7.74
N GLU A 143 5.42 -10.06 7.42
CA GLU A 143 5.29 -10.76 6.15
C GLU A 143 3.99 -11.58 6.14
N TRP A 144 3.41 -11.77 4.96
CA TRP A 144 2.18 -12.54 4.75
C TRP A 144 2.41 -13.78 3.90
#